data_AF-K9YLV5-F1
#
_entry.id   AF-K9YLV5-F1
#
_cell.length_a   1.000
_cell.length_b   1.000
_cell.length_c   1.000
_cell.angle_alpha   90.00
_cell.angle_beta   90.00
_cell.angle_gamma   90.00
#
_symmetry.space_group_name_H-M   'P 1'
#
loop_
_entity.id
_entity.type
_entity.pdbx_description
1 polymer ?
#
loop_
_entity_poly.entity_id
_entity_poly.type
_entity_poly.pdbx_seq_one_letter_code
_entity_poly.pdbx_strand_id
1 'polypeptide(L)'
;MIITEQLLLTKWQSLDIEKKAEVWALIDKLSENSEQDNNKLIDYLPKTKRGKKLWALRQEIVKKSGVKLLDWDEIEAEMNDIRGKE
;
A
#
# COMPACT_ATOMS: atom_id res chain seq x y z
N MET A 1 10.88 -5.51 28.66
CA MET A 1 10.49 -4.80 27.44
C MET A 1 9.14 -5.34 27.04
N ILE A 2 8.05 -4.58 27.24
CA ILE A 2 6.70 -5.09 26.88
C ILE A 2 6.60 -4.99 25.37
N ILE A 3 6.38 -6.13 24.72
CA ILE A 3 6.19 -6.20 23.27
C ILE A 3 4.86 -5.51 22.96
N THR A 4 4.82 -4.69 21.91
CA THR A 4 3.66 -3.88 21.51
C THR A 4 2.36 -4.69 21.43
N GLU A 5 2.45 -5.94 20.99
CA GLU A 5 1.33 -6.90 20.94
C GLU A 5 0.72 -7.19 22.31
N GLN A 6 1.56 -7.43 23.34
CA GLN A 6 1.10 -7.73 24.70
C GLN A 6 0.37 -6.54 25.32
N LEU A 7 0.82 -5.32 25.02
CA LEU A 7 0.16 -4.09 25.46
C LEU A 7 -1.22 -3.93 24.81
N LEU A 8 -1.33 -4.22 23.51
CA LEU A 8 -2.60 -4.15 22.77
C LEU A 8 -3.61 -5.19 23.28
N LEU A 9 -3.17 -6.43 23.51
CA LEU A 9 -3.99 -7.49 24.11
C LEU A 9 -4.51 -7.11 25.50
N THR A 10 -3.64 -6.55 26.34
CA THR A 10 -4.03 -6.13 27.70
C THR A 10 -5.08 -5.01 27.64
N LYS A 11 -4.87 -4.01 26.77
CA LYS A 11 -5.85 -2.93 26.55
C LYS A 11 -7.16 -3.45 26.00
N TRP A 12 -7.11 -4.38 25.03
CA TRP A 12 -8.28 -5.02 24.46
C TRP A 12 -9.12 -5.73 25.51
N GLN A 13 -8.49 -6.54 26.36
CA GLN A 13 -9.18 -7.28 27.42
C GLN A 13 -9.89 -6.35 28.40
N SER A 14 -9.28 -5.19 28.72
CA SER A 14 -9.82 -4.18 29.64
C SER A 14 -10.99 -3.35 29.10
N LEU A 15 -11.29 -3.42 27.80
CA LEU A 15 -12.39 -2.67 27.19
C LEU A 15 -13.77 -3.28 27.52
N ASP A 16 -14.77 -2.41 27.61
CA ASP A 16 -16.19 -2.78 27.68
C ASP A 16 -16.68 -3.35 26.33
N ILE A 17 -17.87 -3.96 26.35
CA ILE A 17 -18.44 -4.64 25.18
C ILE A 17 -18.73 -3.64 24.05
N GLU A 18 -19.16 -2.42 24.40
CA GLU A 18 -19.47 -1.37 23.43
C GLU A 18 -18.22 -0.89 22.68
N LYS A 19 -17.12 -0.58 23.37
CA LYS A 19 -15.88 -0.17 22.69
C LYS A 19 -15.22 -1.31 21.93
N LYS A 20 -15.40 -2.56 22.38
CA LYS A 20 -14.97 -3.74 21.59
C LYS A 20 -15.69 -3.79 20.25
N ALA A 21 -17.00 -3.51 20.22
CA ALA A 21 -17.76 -3.46 18.98
C ALA A 21 -17.29 -2.32 18.04
N GLU A 22 -16.96 -1.14 18.60
CA GLU A 22 -16.41 -0.02 17.81
C GLU A 22 -15.07 -0.36 17.16
N VAL A 23 -14.18 -1.02 17.89
CA VAL A 23 -12.88 -1.46 17.36
C VAL A 23 -13.05 -2.53 16.29
N TRP A 24 -14.00 -3.46 16.44
CA TRP A 24 -14.33 -4.41 15.38
C TRP A 24 -14.81 -3.69 14.12
N ALA A 25 -15.75 -2.75 14.24
CA ALA A 25 -16.22 -1.96 13.11
C ALA A 25 -15.10 -1.15 12.44
N LEU A 26 -14.13 -0.66 13.23
CA LEU A 26 -12.94 0.01 12.71
C LEU A 26 -12.02 -0.96 11.94
N ILE A 27 -11.78 -2.16 12.47
CA ILE A 27 -10.96 -3.19 11.81
C ILE A 27 -11.62 -3.60 10.49
N ASP A 28 -12.93 -3.89 10.50
CA ASP A 28 -13.68 -4.29 9.31
C ASP A 28 -13.58 -3.21 8.21
N LYS A 29 -13.78 -1.94 8.58
CA LYS A 29 -13.62 -0.80 7.68
C LYS A 29 -12.19 -0.67 7.14
N LEU A 30 -11.17 -0.94 7.95
CA LEU A 30 -9.77 -0.88 7.50
C LEU A 30 -9.45 -2.04 6.55
N SER A 31 -9.95 -3.25 6.82
CA SER A 31 -9.78 -4.40 5.92
C SER A 31 -10.45 -4.18 4.57
N GLU A 32 -11.69 -3.65 4.55
CA GLU A 32 -12.41 -3.33 3.31
C GLU A 32 -11.66 -2.31 2.43
N ASN A 33 -11.00 -1.31 3.05
CA ASN A 33 -10.18 -0.34 2.32
C ASN A 33 -8.85 -0.95 1.84
N SER A 34 -8.25 -1.86 2.61
CA SER A 34 -6.98 -2.50 2.25
C SER A 34 -7.10 -3.45 1.06
N GLU A 35 -8.21 -4.17 0.92
CA GLU A 35 -8.46 -5.02 -0.26
C GLU A 35 -8.72 -4.19 -1.52
N GLN A 36 -9.23 -2.95 -1.37
CA GLN A 36 -9.44 -2.03 -2.48
C GLN A 36 -8.18 -1.28 -2.93
N ASP A 37 -7.25 -1.01 -2.01
CA ASP A 37 -6.03 -0.23 -2.29
C ASP A 37 -4.86 -1.10 -2.76
N ASN A 38 -4.76 -2.36 -2.34
CA ASN A 38 -3.63 -3.22 -2.72
C ASN A 38 -3.71 -3.72 -4.18
N ASN A 39 -4.90 -3.74 -4.79
CA ASN A 39 -5.12 -4.22 -6.16
C ASN A 39 -5.38 -3.10 -7.18
N LYS A 40 -5.56 -1.85 -6.73
CA LYS A 40 -5.65 -0.72 -7.64
C LYS A 40 -4.25 -0.15 -7.81
N LEU A 41 -3.65 -0.45 -8.96
CA LEU A 41 -2.73 0.48 -9.61
C LEU A 41 -3.33 1.88 -9.44
N ILE A 42 -2.78 2.68 -8.52
CA ILE A 42 -3.24 4.04 -8.33
C ILE A 42 -2.98 4.72 -9.66
N ASP A 43 -4.04 4.90 -10.44
CA ASP A 43 -4.01 5.64 -11.70
C ASP A 43 -3.67 7.08 -11.36
N TYR A 44 -2.37 7.33 -11.29
CA TYR A 44 -1.83 8.62 -10.87
C TYR A 44 -2.33 9.69 -11.82
N LEU A 45 -3.21 10.56 -11.32
CA LEU A 45 -3.75 11.68 -12.08
C LEU A 45 -3.07 12.98 -11.63
N PRO A 46 -2.18 13.57 -12.44
CA PRO A 46 -1.50 14.81 -12.08
C PRO A 46 -2.48 15.99 -11.99
N LYS A 47 -2.50 16.66 -10.83
CA LYS A 47 -3.41 17.78 -10.56
C LYS A 47 -2.92 19.12 -11.14
N THR A 48 -1.61 19.34 -11.20
CA THR A 48 -1.02 20.61 -11.66
C THR A 48 -0.77 20.63 -13.17
N LYS A 49 -0.77 21.83 -13.79
CA LYS A 49 -0.42 21.99 -15.22
C LYS A 49 0.96 21.40 -15.55
N ARG A 50 1.95 21.63 -14.68
CA ARG A 50 3.31 21.07 -14.83
C ARG A 50 3.30 19.55 -14.69
N GLY A 51 2.57 19.01 -13.71
CA GLY A 51 2.40 17.58 -13.53
C GLY A 51 1.79 16.90 -14.76
N LYS A 52 0.77 17.50 -15.38
CA LYS A 52 0.15 16.98 -16.61
C LYS A 52 1.16 16.88 -17.76
N LYS A 53 2.00 17.91 -17.94
CA LYS A 53 3.06 17.90 -18.96
C LYS A 53 4.09 16.80 -18.71
N LEU A 54 4.58 16.66 -17.47
CA LEU A 54 5.55 15.65 -17.11
C LEU A 54 4.99 14.23 -17.25
N TRP A 55 3.72 14.03 -16.88
CA TRP A 55 3.05 12.75 -17.05
C TRP A 55 2.91 12.36 -18.52
N ALA A 56 2.50 13.29 -19.39
CA ALA A 56 2.44 13.04 -20.83
C ALA A 56 3.81 12.63 -21.40
N LEU A 57 4.88 13.33 -21.00
CA LEU A 57 6.25 12.97 -21.41
C LEU A 57 6.63 11.56 -20.94
N ARG A 58 6.33 11.21 -19.69
CA ARG A 58 6.57 9.85 -19.17
C ARG A 58 5.86 8.80 -20.03
N GLN A 59 4.58 9.01 -20.34
CA GLN A 59 3.80 8.05 -21.14
C GLN A 59 4.37 7.90 -22.56
N GLU A 60 4.81 8.99 -23.18
CA GLU A 60 5.49 8.92 -24.48
C GLU A 60 6.79 8.12 -24.42
N ILE A 61 7.62 8.37 -23.39
CA ILE A 61 8.91 7.68 -23.23
C ILE A 61 8.68 6.18 -23.06
N VAL A 62 7.76 5.79 -22.17
CA VAL A 62 7.43 4.38 -21.91
C VAL A 62 6.88 3.72 -23.18
N LYS A 63 6.02 4.39 -23.94
CA LYS A 63 5.48 3.85 -25.20
C LYS A 63 6.56 3.69 -26.28
N LYS A 64 7.51 4.63 -26.38
CA LYS A 64 8.57 4.63 -27.40
C LYS A 64 9.73 3.69 -27.07
N SER A 65 10.05 3.51 -25.79
CA SER A 65 11.16 2.65 -25.38
C SER A 65 10.89 1.17 -25.65
N GLY A 66 9.61 0.76 -25.73
CA GLY A 66 9.23 -0.65 -25.81
C GLY A 66 9.53 -1.44 -24.52
N VAL A 67 10.00 -0.75 -23.48
CA VAL A 67 10.34 -1.36 -22.19
C VAL A 67 9.09 -1.36 -21.32
N LYS A 68 8.60 -2.57 -20.99
CA LYS A 68 7.55 -2.77 -19.99
C LYS A 68 8.10 -2.33 -18.64
N LEU A 69 7.37 -1.48 -17.93
CA LEU A 69 7.69 -1.15 -16.54
C LEU A 69 7.37 -2.36 -15.66
N LEU A 70 8.25 -2.63 -14.71
CA LEU A 70 8.07 -3.71 -13.75
C LEU A 70 6.85 -3.45 -12.85
N ASP A 71 6.10 -4.51 -12.56
CA ASP A 71 5.13 -4.52 -11.48
C ASP A 71 5.79 -4.69 -10.10
N TRP A 72 4.98 -4.70 -9.03
CA TRP A 72 5.52 -4.73 -7.67
C TRP A 72 6.28 -6.02 -7.35
N ASP A 73 5.79 -7.16 -7.83
CA ASP A 73 6.41 -8.46 -7.61
C ASP A 73 7.74 -8.54 -8.39
N GLU A 74 7.73 -8.06 -9.63
CA GLU A 74 8.93 -7.92 -10.47
C GLU A 74 9.99 -7.00 -9.81
N ILE A 75 9.56 -5.88 -9.21
CA ILE A 75 10.45 -4.97 -8.46
C ILE A 75 11.02 -5.64 -7.21
N GLU A 76 10.19 -6.35 -6.44
CA GLU A 76 10.64 -7.01 -5.22
C GLU A 76 11.64 -8.13 -5.51
N ALA A 77 11.41 -8.91 -6.58
CA ALA A 77 12.36 -9.90 -7.08
C ALA A 77 13.71 -9.27 -7.44
N GLU A 78 13.71 -8.20 -8.26
CA GLU A 78 14.96 -7.49 -8.62
C GLU A 78 15.69 -6.96 -7.37
N MET A 79 14.94 -6.42 -6.40
CA MET A 79 15.51 -5.93 -5.14
C MET A 79 16.08 -7.04 -4.26
N ASN A 80 15.50 -8.23 -4.28
CA ASN A 80 16.01 -9.39 -3.55
C ASN A 80 17.29 -9.94 -4.18
N ASP A 81 17.35 -10.02 -5.51
CA ASP A 81 18.55 -10.37 -6.26
C ASP A 81 19.71 -9.39 -5.93
N ILE A 82 19.45 -8.09 -5.94
CA ILE A 82 20.43 -7.05 -5.55
C ILE A 82 20.93 -7.24 -4.12
N ARG A 83 20.06 -7.72 -3.21
CA ARG A 83 20.38 -7.97 -1.79
C ARG A 83 21.01 -9.34 -1.55
N GLY A 84 21.17 -10.19 -2.58
CA GLY A 84 21.68 -11.55 -2.46
C GLY A 84 20.77 -12.48 -1.65
N LYS A 85 19.46 -12.22 -1.68
CA LYS A 85 18.44 -13.07 -1.07
C LYS A 85 17.74 -13.85 -2.19
N GLU A 86 18.33 -14.96 -2.59
CA GLU A 86 17.68 -15.96 -3.45
C GLU A 86 16.72 -16.85 -2.64
#